data_AF-A0A085GP07-F1
#
_entry.id   AF-A0A085GP07-F1
#
_cell.length_a   1.000
_cell.length_b   1.000
_cell.length_c   1.000
_cell.angle_alpha   90.00
_cell.angle_beta   90.00
_cell.angle_gamma   90.00
#
_symmetry.space_group_name_H-M   'P 1'
#
loop_
_entity.id
_entity.type
_entity.pdbx_description
1 polymer ?
#
loop_
_entity_poly.entity_id
_entity_poly.type
_entity_poly.pdbx_seq_one_letter_code
_entity_poly.pdbx_strand_id
1 'polypeptide(L)'
;MSLTLRMAEAVIAAAQQSVTDNQYPPVSISVLDAGAHLLAFSRMDGTFLATIDVAHGKARTSVLFRNDSANVGVDLHPNGAAYSLENTNGGLVGIGGGVPLRNAAGEVIGAVGVSGATKEEDQIIAEFAARAIL
;
A
#
# COMPACT_ATOMS: atom_id res chain seq x y z
N MET A 1 4.30 12.16 -15.21
CA MET A 1 3.34 11.16 -15.76
C MET A 1 2.37 10.77 -14.66
N SER A 2 1.06 10.68 -14.91
CA SER A 2 0.06 10.30 -13.88
C SER A 2 -0.20 8.80 -13.89
N LEU A 3 -0.51 8.22 -12.71
CA LEU A 3 -0.95 6.83 -12.61
C LEU A 3 -2.32 6.65 -13.29
N THR A 4 -2.43 5.68 -14.18
CA THR A 4 -3.68 5.39 -14.91
C THR A 4 -4.43 4.21 -14.28
N LEU A 5 -5.73 4.07 -14.55
CA LEU A 5 -6.51 2.91 -14.10
C LEU A 5 -5.89 1.59 -14.57
N ARG A 6 -5.48 1.51 -15.85
CA ARG A 6 -4.81 0.31 -16.40
C ARG A 6 -3.54 -0.07 -15.64
N MET A 7 -2.75 0.93 -15.21
CA MET A 7 -1.57 0.70 -14.37
C MET A 7 -1.98 0.21 -12.98
N ALA A 8 -3.02 0.79 -12.38
CA ALA A 8 -3.53 0.36 -11.08
C ALA A 8 -4.07 -1.09 -11.12
N GLU A 9 -4.76 -1.48 -12.19
CA GLU A 9 -5.20 -2.87 -12.42
C GLU A 9 -4.02 -3.82 -12.58
N ALA A 10 -2.94 -3.41 -13.27
CA ALA A 10 -1.72 -4.20 -13.39
C ALA A 10 -1.02 -4.39 -12.03
N VAL A 11 -0.99 -3.35 -11.18
CA VAL A 11 -0.49 -3.45 -9.80
C VAL A 11 -1.31 -4.45 -8.99
N ILE A 12 -2.64 -4.39 -9.07
CA ILE A 12 -3.52 -5.36 -8.38
C ILE A 12 -3.26 -6.79 -8.85
N ALA A 13 -3.18 -7.02 -10.17
CA ALA A 13 -2.91 -8.34 -10.74
C ALA A 13 -1.56 -8.89 -10.27
N ALA A 14 -0.52 -8.05 -10.24
CA ALA A 14 0.80 -8.44 -9.75
C ALA A 14 0.80 -8.77 -8.25
N ALA A 15 0.04 -8.04 -7.43
CA ALA A 15 -0.13 -8.36 -6.01
C ALA A 15 -0.80 -9.72 -5.81
N GLN A 16 -1.88 -10.00 -6.55
CA GLN A 16 -2.58 -11.29 -6.51
C GLN A 16 -1.68 -12.45 -6.97
N GLN A 17 -0.85 -12.21 -8.00
CA GLN A 17 0.14 -13.18 -8.46
C GLN A 17 1.16 -13.49 -7.36
N SER A 18 1.70 -12.46 -6.71
CA SER A 18 2.65 -12.62 -5.61
C SER A 18 2.06 -13.44 -4.45
N VAL A 19 0.79 -13.23 -4.11
CA VAL A 19 0.08 -14.03 -3.09
C VAL A 19 0.05 -15.51 -3.49
N THR A 20 -0.28 -15.79 -4.76
CA THR A 20 -0.38 -17.16 -5.28
C THR A 20 0.98 -17.85 -5.33
N ASP A 21 2.00 -17.18 -5.88
CA ASP A 21 3.35 -17.74 -6.06
C ASP A 21 4.02 -18.08 -4.73
N ASN A 22 3.77 -17.29 -3.69
CA ASN A 22 4.36 -17.48 -2.37
C ASN A 22 3.45 -18.23 -1.40
N GLN A 23 2.25 -18.64 -1.84
CA GLN A 23 1.25 -19.32 -1.02
C GLN A 23 0.86 -18.52 0.25
N TYR A 24 0.79 -17.19 0.13
CA TYR A 24 0.39 -16.32 1.23
C TYR A 24 -1.13 -16.34 1.46
N PRO A 25 -1.60 -15.92 2.65
CA PRO A 25 -3.02 -15.70 2.90
C PRO A 25 -3.64 -14.69 1.93
N PRO A 26 -4.97 -14.76 1.67
CA PRO A 26 -5.65 -13.78 0.83
C PRO A 26 -5.60 -12.38 1.44
N VAL A 27 -5.47 -11.35 0.59
CA VAL A 27 -5.28 -9.94 1.00
C VAL A 27 -6.28 -8.98 0.35
N SER A 28 -6.42 -7.79 0.93
CA SER A 28 -6.96 -6.60 0.27
C SER A 28 -5.83 -5.75 -0.30
N ILE A 29 -6.07 -5.16 -1.48
CA ILE A 29 -5.12 -4.32 -2.22
C ILE A 29 -5.81 -3.01 -2.57
N SER A 30 -5.22 -1.89 -2.18
CA SER A 30 -5.69 -0.53 -2.48
C SER A 30 -4.64 0.20 -3.30
N VAL A 31 -5.03 0.82 -4.42
CA VAL A 31 -4.15 1.66 -5.24
C VAL A 31 -4.67 3.10 -5.26
N LEU A 32 -3.82 4.03 -4.82
CA LEU A 32 -4.13 5.46 -4.78
C LEU A 32 -3.30 6.23 -5.81
N ASP A 33 -3.85 7.32 -6.35
CA ASP A 33 -3.10 8.30 -7.14
C ASP A 33 -2.22 9.19 -6.25
N ALA A 34 -1.44 10.09 -6.87
CA ALA A 34 -0.55 11.02 -6.17
C ALA A 34 -1.27 12.03 -5.26
N GLY A 35 -2.59 12.20 -5.42
CA GLY A 35 -3.46 13.01 -4.55
C GLY A 35 -4.06 12.22 -3.38
N ALA A 36 -3.65 10.96 -3.21
CA ALA A 36 -4.20 10.02 -2.24
C ALA A 36 -5.69 9.66 -2.50
N HIS A 37 -6.16 9.78 -3.74
CA HIS A 37 -7.49 9.36 -4.13
C HIS A 37 -7.48 7.92 -4.67
N LEU A 38 -8.53 7.17 -4.33
CA LEU A 38 -8.66 5.77 -4.74
C LEU A 38 -8.84 5.66 -6.26
N LEU A 39 -7.96 4.88 -6.90
CA LEU A 39 -8.10 4.52 -8.31
C LEU A 39 -8.68 3.12 -8.49
N ALA A 40 -8.17 2.16 -7.73
CA ALA A 40 -8.58 0.77 -7.82
C ALA A 40 -8.46 0.07 -6.47
N PHE A 41 -9.32 -0.93 -6.27
CA PHE A 41 -9.33 -1.73 -5.05
C PHE A 41 -9.74 -3.16 -5.38
N SER A 42 -9.10 -4.13 -4.72
CA SER A 42 -9.47 -5.55 -4.79
C SER A 42 -9.40 -6.18 -3.41
N ARG A 43 -10.43 -6.95 -3.04
CA ARG A 43 -10.44 -7.80 -1.86
C ARG A 43 -10.49 -9.24 -2.30
N MET A 44 -9.45 -10.02 -2.00
CA MET A 44 -9.45 -11.45 -2.29
C MET A 44 -10.46 -12.19 -1.41
N ASP A 45 -11.05 -13.24 -1.95
CA ASP A 45 -11.98 -14.08 -1.21
C ASP A 45 -11.30 -14.73 0.00
N GLY A 46 -12.02 -14.82 1.11
CA GLY A 46 -11.51 -15.44 2.34
C GLY A 46 -10.61 -14.54 3.22
N THR A 47 -10.30 -13.31 2.81
CA THR A 47 -9.55 -12.36 3.67
C THR A 47 -10.42 -11.73 4.76
N PHE A 48 -9.81 -11.17 5.81
CA PHE A 48 -10.52 -10.50 6.90
C PHE A 48 -11.15 -9.18 6.44
N LEU A 49 -12.31 -8.82 7.01
CA LEU A 49 -13.00 -7.56 6.67
C LEU A 49 -12.19 -6.30 7.03
N ALA A 50 -11.42 -6.36 8.13
CA ALA A 50 -10.58 -5.26 8.58
C ALA A 50 -9.49 -4.86 7.57
N THR A 51 -9.10 -5.77 6.68
CA THR A 51 -8.04 -5.50 5.69
C THR A 51 -8.40 -4.41 4.69
N ILE A 52 -9.69 -4.13 4.49
CA ILE A 52 -10.15 -3.09 3.55
C ILE A 52 -9.61 -1.72 3.97
N ASP A 53 -9.89 -1.34 5.22
CA ASP A 53 -9.45 -0.06 5.76
C ASP A 53 -7.95 -0.03 5.98
N VAL A 54 -7.36 -1.13 6.46
CA VAL A 54 -5.92 -1.23 6.72
C VAL A 54 -5.10 -1.11 5.42
N ALA A 55 -5.49 -1.79 4.34
CA ALA A 55 -4.82 -1.68 3.05
C ALA A 55 -4.90 -0.25 2.50
N HIS A 56 -6.07 0.38 2.61
CA HIS A 56 -6.25 1.76 2.18
C HIS A 56 -5.42 2.74 3.03
N GLY A 57 -5.41 2.57 4.34
CA GLY A 57 -4.60 3.36 5.27
C GLY A 57 -3.10 3.23 5.01
N LYS A 58 -2.59 2.03 4.72
CA LYS A 58 -1.18 1.80 4.34
C LYS A 58 -0.82 2.53 3.05
N ALA A 59 -1.67 2.44 2.01
CA ALA A 59 -1.46 3.17 0.77
C ALA A 59 -1.47 4.68 0.98
N ARG A 60 -2.41 5.19 1.80
CA ARG A 60 -2.52 6.61 2.16
C ARG A 60 -1.28 7.10 2.89
N THR A 61 -0.82 6.38 3.91
CA THR A 61 0.44 6.68 4.59
C THR A 61 1.58 6.75 3.58
N SER A 62 1.67 5.77 2.68
CA SER A 62 2.80 5.71 1.76
C SER A 62 2.83 6.88 0.77
N VAL A 63 1.70 7.22 0.16
CA VAL A 63 1.67 8.30 -0.85
C VAL A 63 1.86 9.68 -0.24
N LEU A 64 1.28 9.95 0.93
CA LEU A 64 1.37 11.26 1.59
C LEU A 64 2.81 11.58 2.04
N PHE A 65 3.57 10.55 2.43
CA PHE A 65 4.95 10.71 2.91
C PHE A 65 6.01 10.25 1.89
N ARG A 66 5.59 9.77 0.70
CA ARG A 66 6.45 9.32 -0.41
C ARG A 66 7.48 8.27 0.02
N ASN A 67 7.11 7.45 0.99
CA ASN A 67 7.95 6.45 1.64
C ASN A 67 7.10 5.22 1.99
N ASP A 68 7.73 4.13 2.39
CA ASP A 68 6.99 2.95 2.79
C ASP A 68 6.27 3.21 4.11
N SER A 69 5.04 2.68 4.25
CA SER A 69 4.24 2.86 5.45
C SER A 69 4.95 2.37 6.72
N ALA A 70 5.77 1.32 6.60
CA ALA A 70 6.60 0.81 7.70
C ALA A 70 7.65 1.83 8.16
N ASN A 71 8.29 2.52 7.21
CA ASN A 71 9.32 3.53 7.52
C ASN A 71 8.69 4.76 8.17
N VAL A 72 7.53 5.21 7.67
CA VAL A 72 6.77 6.30 8.29
C VAL A 72 6.32 5.92 9.70
N GLY A 73 5.95 4.66 9.90
CA GLY A 73 5.50 4.12 11.19
C GLY A 73 6.51 4.26 12.34
N VAL A 74 7.81 4.37 12.05
CA VAL A 74 8.85 4.63 13.07
C VAL A 74 8.58 5.95 13.79
N ASP A 75 8.17 6.98 13.06
CA ASP A 75 7.88 8.31 13.62
C ASP A 75 6.51 8.37 14.30
N LEU A 76 5.55 7.54 13.87
CA LEU A 76 4.19 7.48 14.43
C LEU A 76 4.11 6.69 15.76
N HIS A 77 5.15 5.93 16.12
CA HIS A 77 5.19 5.16 17.35
C HIS A 77 5.13 6.07 18.60
N PRO A 78 4.62 5.63 19.77
CA PRO A 78 4.66 6.39 21.03
C PRO A 78 6.02 6.96 21.45
N ASN A 79 7.10 6.37 20.95
CA ASN A 79 8.49 6.80 21.19
C ASN A 79 9.12 7.48 19.95
N GLY A 80 8.34 7.68 18.89
CA GLY A 80 8.76 8.29 17.63
C GLY A 80 8.66 9.81 17.64
N ALA A 81 9.23 10.45 16.63
CA ALA A 81 9.33 11.91 16.55
C ALA A 81 7.98 12.62 16.31
N ALA A 82 6.97 11.89 15.83
CA ALA A 82 5.67 12.43 15.41
C ALA A 82 4.51 11.59 15.96
N TYR A 83 4.64 11.05 17.17
CA TYR A 83 3.54 10.37 17.85
C TYR A 83 2.26 11.23 17.83
N SER A 84 1.11 10.61 17.61
CA SER A 84 -0.23 11.19 17.38
C SER A 84 -0.53 11.65 15.95
N LEU A 85 0.46 11.77 15.07
CA LEU A 85 0.26 12.15 13.67
C LEU A 85 -0.60 11.12 12.91
N GLU A 86 -0.63 9.87 13.38
CA GLU A 86 -1.48 8.80 12.84
C GLU A 86 -2.98 9.11 12.89
N ASN A 87 -3.41 10.05 13.75
CA ASN A 87 -4.80 10.49 13.87
C ASN A 87 -5.19 11.53 12.81
N THR A 88 -4.24 12.00 11.99
CA THR A 88 -4.48 12.98 10.93
C THR A 88 -4.87 12.31 9.60
N ASN A 89 -5.24 13.11 8.59
CA ASN A 89 -5.48 12.63 7.22
C ASN A 89 -6.53 11.50 7.11
N GLY A 90 -7.48 11.43 8.04
CA GLY A 90 -8.49 10.37 8.10
C GLY A 90 -7.95 9.02 8.59
N GLY A 91 -6.80 9.02 9.27
CA GLY A 91 -6.12 7.84 9.80
C GLY A 91 -4.93 7.43 8.93
N LEU A 92 -3.75 7.34 9.53
CA LEU A 92 -2.56 6.75 8.93
C LEU A 92 -2.29 5.39 9.56
N VAL A 93 -1.82 4.46 8.73
CA VAL A 93 -1.39 3.13 9.16
C VAL A 93 0.11 2.98 8.91
N GLY A 94 0.89 2.90 9.99
CA GLY A 94 2.35 2.87 9.99
C GLY A 94 2.96 1.47 10.11
N ILE A 95 2.41 0.49 9.37
CA ILE A 95 2.92 -0.89 9.36
C ILE A 95 3.17 -1.34 7.90
N GLY A 96 4.05 -2.32 7.69
CA GLY A 96 4.48 -2.79 6.37
C GLY A 96 3.33 -3.18 5.43
N GLY A 97 3.51 -2.92 4.13
CA GLY A 97 2.53 -3.19 3.07
C GLY A 97 2.06 -1.98 2.29
N GLY A 98 2.47 -0.76 2.63
CA GLY A 98 2.25 0.45 1.83
C GLY A 98 3.53 0.87 1.14
N VAL A 99 3.53 0.94 -0.20
CA VAL A 99 4.72 1.22 -1.03
C VAL A 99 4.41 2.28 -2.09
N PRO A 100 5.31 3.27 -2.31
CA PRO A 100 5.10 4.31 -3.30
C PRO A 100 5.27 3.75 -4.72
N LEU A 101 4.36 4.13 -5.61
CA LEU A 101 4.41 3.82 -7.03
C LEU A 101 5.20 4.93 -7.74
N ARG A 102 6.29 4.57 -8.43
CA ARG A 102 7.20 5.53 -9.07
C ARG A 102 7.18 5.38 -10.58
N ASN A 103 7.31 6.50 -11.30
CA ASN A 103 7.55 6.47 -12.75
C ASN A 103 9.04 6.29 -13.07
N ALA A 104 9.37 6.19 -14.37
CA ALA A 104 10.75 6.02 -14.85
C ALA A 104 11.70 7.17 -14.46
N ALA A 105 11.18 8.36 -14.14
CA ALA A 105 11.96 9.49 -13.63
C ALA A 105 12.15 9.46 -12.09
N GLY A 106 11.62 8.44 -11.41
CA GLY A 106 11.68 8.28 -9.95
C GLY A 106 10.62 9.07 -9.17
N GLU A 107 9.73 9.78 -9.86
CA GLU A 107 8.66 10.57 -9.24
C GLU A 107 7.57 9.66 -8.67
N VAL A 108 7.08 9.95 -7.46
CA VAL A 108 5.93 9.24 -6.88
C VAL A 108 4.65 9.68 -7.59
N ILE A 109 3.98 8.73 -8.23
CA ILE A 109 2.74 8.93 -9.00
C ILE A 109 1.51 8.32 -8.33
N GLY A 110 1.69 7.65 -7.19
CA GLY A 110 0.66 7.01 -6.40
C GLY A 110 1.25 6.11 -5.32
N ALA A 111 0.45 5.23 -4.75
CA ALA A 111 0.91 4.16 -3.87
C ALA A 111 0.01 2.93 -3.94
N VAL A 112 0.57 1.78 -3.58
CA VAL A 112 -0.17 0.54 -3.32
C VAL A 112 -0.14 0.25 -1.83
N GLY A 113 -1.24 -0.27 -1.30
CA GLY A 113 -1.36 -0.76 0.07
C GLY A 113 -1.94 -2.16 0.08
N VAL A 114 -1.30 -3.07 0.81
CA VAL A 114 -1.68 -4.50 0.92
C VAL A 114 -1.94 -4.85 2.38
N SER A 115 -3.00 -5.60 2.65
CA SER A 115 -3.30 -6.10 3.99
C SER A 115 -3.98 -7.46 3.97
N GLY A 116 -3.49 -8.39 4.78
CA GLY A 116 -4.18 -9.65 5.09
C GLY A 116 -3.23 -10.78 5.48
N ALA A 117 -1.96 -10.67 5.11
CA ALA A 117 -0.88 -11.55 5.54
C ALA A 117 -0.15 -10.94 6.75
N THR A 118 1.02 -11.46 7.12
CA THR A 118 1.90 -10.79 8.08
C THR A 118 2.41 -9.45 7.52
N LYS A 119 2.87 -8.54 8.38
CA LYS A 119 3.34 -7.21 7.93
C LYS A 119 4.55 -7.31 6.98
N GLU A 120 5.40 -8.33 7.17
CA GLU A 120 6.54 -8.64 6.30
C GLU A 120 6.07 -9.16 4.93
N GLU A 121 5.09 -10.08 4.91
CA GLU A 121 4.53 -10.62 3.67
C GLU A 121 3.74 -9.55 2.90
N ASP A 122 2.92 -8.76 3.58
CA ASP A 122 2.21 -7.62 2.98
C ASP A 122 3.20 -6.65 2.30
N GLN A 123 4.34 -6.38 2.93
CA GLN A 123 5.40 -5.54 2.36
C GLN A 123 6.00 -6.17 1.09
N ILE A 124 6.35 -7.46 1.14
CA ILE A 124 6.90 -8.19 -0.03
C ILE A 124 5.91 -8.17 -1.21
N ILE A 125 4.62 -8.39 -0.95
CA ILE A 125 3.57 -8.35 -1.97
C ILE A 125 3.47 -6.94 -2.57
N ALA A 126 3.45 -5.90 -1.73
CA ALA A 126 3.36 -4.51 -2.18
C ALA A 126 4.57 -4.08 -3.03
N GLU A 127 5.78 -4.46 -2.62
CA GLU A 127 7.02 -4.21 -3.37
C GLU A 127 7.03 -4.95 -4.71
N PHE A 128 6.54 -6.19 -4.74
CA PHE A 128 6.39 -6.96 -5.98
C PHE A 128 5.41 -6.27 -6.93
N ALA A 129 4.26 -5.88 -6.42
CA ALA A 129 3.21 -5.21 -7.18
C ALA A 129 3.67 -3.85 -7.75
N ALA A 130 4.44 -3.09 -6.98
CA ALA A 130 4.95 -1.78 -7.40
C ALA A 130 5.88 -1.85 -8.63
N ARG A 131 6.52 -3.00 -8.87
CA ARG A 131 7.38 -3.22 -10.05
C ARG A 131 6.59 -3.44 -11.35
N ALA A 132 5.28 -3.68 -11.28
CA ALA A 132 4.45 -3.95 -12.46
C ALA A 132 4.26 -2.74 -13.40
N ILE A 133 4.64 -1.55 -12.94
CA ILE A 133 4.45 -0.28 -13.66
C ILE A 133 5.76 0.47 -13.92
N LEU A 134 6.90 -0.19 -13.65
CA LEU A 134 8.24 0.28 -13.98
C LEU A 134 8.61 -0.05 -15.42
#